data_AF-A0A1I0YDR3-F1
#
_entry.id   AF-A0A1I0YDR3-F1
#
_cell.length_a   1.000
_cell.length_b   1.000
_cell.length_c   1.000
_cell.angle_alpha   90.00
_cell.angle_beta   90.00
_cell.angle_gamma   90.00
#
_symmetry.space_group_name_H-M   'P 1'
#
loop_
_entity.id
_entity.type
_entity.pdbx_description
1 polymer ?
#
loop_
_entity_poly.entity_id
_entity_poly.type
_entity_poly.pdbx_seq_one_letter_code
_entity_poly.pdbx_strand_id
1 'polypeptide(L)'
;MEVFNFTPYGDVSITYQWDSKAMSFEDYTKQYYRRRVHAKKTYAFTIGGLQLAELVKFYNRHKGLQEPFYFAYDGVMEVCYFSQAINPRCKRENGVIKAYSCEVVLEVDRQVTSYPTAQETDVLPNPHGETDQVFDWHTQLVTAGQRTERMARQTKPTRTITGKWSGLKSERDTLIRLFNSHCRVPLTFRYNGEDLKVVFPDKIEIKDKRELRNIIGYECQMELEVID
;
A
#
# COMPACT_ATOMS: atom_id res chain seq x y z
N MET A 1 24.95 4.23 11.04
CA MET A 1 23.91 3.30 10.57
C MET A 1 24.25 2.95 9.12
N GLU A 2 24.31 1.65 8.79
CA GLU A 2 24.73 1.20 7.44
C GLU A 2 23.60 1.43 6.41
N VAL A 3 23.96 1.49 5.12
CA VAL A 3 23.01 1.63 4.01
C VAL A 3 22.81 0.28 3.32
N PHE A 4 21.56 -0.09 3.09
CA PHE A 4 21.19 -1.27 2.32
C PHE A 4 21.44 -1.02 0.83
N ASN A 5 22.56 -1.53 0.32
CA ASN A 5 23.05 -1.25 -1.03
C ASN A 5 22.62 -2.29 -2.10
N PHE A 6 21.77 -3.26 -1.74
CA PHE A 6 21.30 -4.25 -2.71
C PHE A 6 20.25 -3.64 -3.63
N THR A 7 20.50 -3.70 -4.93
CA THR A 7 19.60 -3.13 -5.93
C THR A 7 18.43 -4.09 -6.18
N PRO A 8 17.17 -3.66 -6.02
CA PRO A 8 16.03 -4.49 -6.38
C PRO A 8 16.00 -4.76 -7.88
N TYR A 9 15.62 -5.97 -8.29
CA TYR A 9 15.36 -6.32 -9.69
C TYR A 9 13.87 -6.62 -9.90
N GLY A 10 13.36 -6.24 -11.07
CA GLY A 10 11.93 -6.30 -11.37
C GLY A 10 11.12 -5.22 -10.63
N ASP A 11 9.85 -5.53 -10.41
CA ASP A 11 8.91 -4.63 -9.76
C ASP A 11 9.22 -4.43 -8.27
N VAL A 12 8.92 -3.24 -7.77
CA VAL A 12 8.98 -2.93 -6.34
C VAL A 12 7.58 -2.59 -5.88
N SER A 13 7.04 -3.40 -4.95
CA SER A 13 5.77 -3.13 -4.31
C SER A 13 5.97 -2.18 -3.13
N ILE A 14 5.20 -1.10 -3.09
CA ILE A 14 5.14 -0.15 -1.98
C ILE A 14 3.73 -0.20 -1.43
N THR A 15 3.61 -0.64 -0.19
CA THR A 15 2.34 -0.68 0.53
C THR A 15 2.24 0.52 1.45
N TYR A 16 1.11 1.21 1.43
CA TYR A 16 0.72 2.18 2.43
C TYR A 16 -0.52 1.70 3.16
N GLN A 17 -0.49 1.69 4.49
CA GLN A 17 -1.60 1.23 5.31
C GLN A 17 -1.91 2.19 6.45
N TRP A 18 -3.14 2.67 6.51
CA TRP A 18 -3.70 3.37 7.66
C TRP A 18 -4.16 2.37 8.71
N ASP A 19 -3.68 2.54 9.94
CA ASP A 19 -4.17 1.81 11.12
C ASP A 19 -5.33 2.63 11.71
N SER A 20 -6.46 2.62 11.01
CA SER A 20 -7.67 3.32 11.44
C SER A 20 -8.48 2.38 12.35
N LYS A 21 -8.99 2.91 13.48
CA LYS A 21 -9.99 2.19 14.29
C LYS A 21 -11.32 2.89 14.09
N ALA A 22 -12.27 2.20 13.47
CA ALA A 22 -13.65 2.63 13.43
C ALA A 22 -14.31 2.33 14.78
N MET A 23 -15.03 3.30 15.33
CA MET A 23 -15.92 3.13 16.46
C MET A 23 -17.33 3.45 15.97
N SER A 24 -18.21 2.46 16.04
CA SER A 24 -19.63 2.63 15.74
C SER A 24 -20.36 2.95 17.03
N PHE A 25 -21.14 4.03 17.03
CA PHE A 25 -21.99 4.42 18.15
C PHE A 25 -23.40 3.81 17.99
N GLU A 26 -24.14 3.76 19.09
CA GLU A 26 -25.51 3.21 19.12
C GLU A 26 -26.51 4.02 18.25
N ASP A 27 -26.17 5.29 17.96
CA ASP A 27 -26.91 6.14 17.03
C ASP A 27 -26.53 5.90 15.55
N TYR A 28 -25.76 4.84 15.26
CA TYR A 28 -25.24 4.48 13.95
C TYR A 28 -24.27 5.49 13.33
N THR A 29 -23.77 6.47 14.10
CA THR A 29 -22.65 7.30 13.66
C THR A 29 -21.36 6.50 13.76
N LYS A 30 -20.51 6.59 12.74
CA LYS A 30 -19.14 6.03 12.79
C LYS A 30 -18.19 7.19 13.07
N GLN A 31 -17.47 7.14 14.19
CA GLN A 31 -16.29 7.99 14.36
C GLN A 31 -15.04 7.19 14.07
N TYR A 32 -14.13 7.84 13.38
CA TYR A 32 -12.85 7.26 13.01
C TYR A 32 -11.78 7.95 13.85
N TYR A 33 -11.08 7.18 14.67
CA TYR A 33 -9.90 7.69 15.34
C TYR A 33 -8.67 7.34 14.53
N ARG A 34 -7.98 8.38 14.05
CA ARG A 34 -6.69 8.26 13.37
C ARG A 34 -5.64 7.87 14.40
N ARG A 35 -5.17 6.62 14.38
CA ARG A 35 -4.10 6.17 15.30
C ARG A 35 -2.71 6.64 14.89
N ARG A 36 -2.51 7.02 13.61
CA ARG A 36 -1.19 7.37 13.06
C ARG A 36 -1.22 8.67 12.27
N VAL A 37 -0.21 9.51 12.47
CA VAL A 37 0.01 10.76 11.71
C VAL A 37 0.39 10.48 10.25
N HIS A 38 0.99 9.33 9.95
CA HIS A 38 1.33 8.89 8.60
C HIS A 38 0.96 7.42 8.41
N ALA A 39 0.67 7.02 7.17
CA ALA A 39 0.41 5.62 6.86
C ALA A 39 1.67 4.78 7.20
N LYS A 40 1.48 3.53 7.58
CA LYS A 40 2.60 2.59 7.68
C LYS A 40 3.06 2.26 6.26
N LYS A 41 4.36 2.40 5.99
CA LYS A 41 4.94 2.17 4.67
C LYS A 41 5.82 0.93 4.67
N THR A 42 5.64 0.07 3.67
CA THR A 42 6.40 -1.16 3.50
C THR A 42 6.87 -1.28 2.07
N TYR A 43 8.15 -1.61 1.86
CA TYR A 43 8.68 -2.02 0.57
C TYR A 43 8.75 -3.53 0.48
N ALA A 44 8.39 -4.11 -0.66
CA ALA A 44 8.60 -5.51 -0.96
C ALA A 44 9.19 -5.63 -2.36
N PHE A 45 10.32 -6.34 -2.47
CA PHE A 45 11.03 -6.48 -3.73
C PHE A 45 11.96 -7.68 -3.73
N THR A 46 12.49 -8.04 -4.89
CA THR A 46 13.46 -9.13 -5.01
C THR A 46 14.85 -8.58 -5.28
N ILE A 47 15.87 -9.17 -4.64
CA ILE A 47 17.28 -8.93 -4.92
C ILE A 47 17.93 -10.23 -5.38
N GLY A 48 18.97 -10.12 -6.18
CA GLY A 48 19.70 -11.29 -6.68
C GLY A 48 21.11 -10.92 -7.07
N GLY A 49 21.94 -11.96 -7.27
CA GLY A 49 23.33 -11.78 -7.67
C GLY A 49 24.22 -12.94 -7.23
N LEU A 50 25.52 -12.65 -7.11
CA LEU A 50 26.56 -13.62 -6.74
C LEU A 50 26.98 -13.50 -5.27
N GLN A 51 26.82 -12.31 -4.68
CA GLN A 51 27.34 -11.92 -3.36
C GLN A 51 26.39 -12.29 -2.21
N LEU A 52 26.00 -13.56 -2.08
CA LEU A 52 25.10 -14.01 -1.00
C LEU A 52 25.68 -13.74 0.40
N ALA A 53 27.00 -13.93 0.57
CA ALA A 53 27.68 -13.72 1.85
C ALA A 53 27.55 -12.28 2.36
N GLU A 54 27.53 -11.29 1.46
CA GLU A 54 27.38 -9.89 1.82
C GLU A 54 25.97 -9.60 2.36
N LEU A 55 24.94 -10.16 1.72
CA LEU A 55 23.56 -10.03 2.18
C LEU A 55 23.38 -10.64 3.57
N VAL A 56 23.87 -11.86 3.77
CA VAL A 56 23.79 -12.55 5.06
C VAL A 56 24.58 -11.79 6.13
N LYS A 57 25.77 -11.28 5.79
CA LYS A 57 26.58 -10.46 6.70
C LYS A 57 25.89 -9.15 7.06
N PHE A 58 25.19 -8.51 6.12
CA PHE A 58 24.41 -7.30 6.38
C PHE A 58 23.23 -7.60 7.32
N TYR A 59 22.44 -8.64 7.01
CA TYR A 59 21.30 -9.07 7.81
C TYR A 59 21.70 -9.42 9.25
N ASN A 60 22.79 -10.18 9.42
CA ASN A 60 23.28 -10.56 10.75
C ASN A 60 23.86 -9.38 11.53
N ARG A 61 24.51 -8.42 10.87
CA ARG A 61 25.00 -7.19 11.52
C ARG A 61 23.87 -6.38 12.13
N HIS A 62 22.69 -6.38 11.49
CA HIS A 62 21.48 -5.74 11.99
C HIS A 62 20.60 -6.66 12.87
N LYS A 63 21.19 -7.75 13.39
CA LYS A 63 20.53 -8.73 14.27
C LYS A 63 19.22 -9.27 13.68
N GLY A 64 19.21 -9.47 12.36
CA GLY A 64 18.04 -9.91 11.63
C GLY A 64 16.96 -8.84 11.53
N LEU A 65 15.95 -8.92 12.39
CA LEU A 65 14.76 -8.04 12.33
C LEU A 65 14.82 -6.86 13.31
N GLN A 66 15.85 -6.79 14.14
CA GLN A 66 15.84 -5.94 15.33
C GLN A 66 16.44 -4.55 15.12
N GLU A 67 17.49 -4.43 14.31
CA GLU A 67 18.20 -3.15 14.17
C GLU A 67 17.85 -2.43 12.87
N PRO A 68 17.69 -1.10 12.93
CA PRO A 68 17.36 -0.30 11.76
C PRO A 68 18.58 -0.05 10.87
N PHE A 69 18.32 0.21 9.60
CA PHE A 69 19.30 0.62 8.60
C PHE A 69 18.71 1.63 7.62
N TYR A 70 19.57 2.29 6.85
CA TYR A 70 19.11 3.20 5.80
C TYR A 70 18.78 2.44 4.52
N PHE A 71 17.66 2.78 3.91
CA PHE A 71 17.30 2.34 2.56
C PHE A 71 17.02 3.57 1.70
N ALA A 72 17.73 3.68 0.57
CA ALA A 72 17.53 4.75 -0.39
C ALA A 72 16.71 4.23 -1.57
N TYR A 73 15.53 4.80 -1.77
CA TYR A 73 14.65 4.45 -2.88
C TYR A 73 13.99 5.71 -3.44
N ASP A 74 13.99 5.84 -4.77
CA ASP A 74 13.39 6.97 -5.48
C ASP A 74 13.91 8.36 -5.02
N GLY A 75 15.20 8.44 -4.66
CA GLY A 75 15.83 9.65 -4.15
C GLY A 75 15.50 9.99 -2.68
N VAL A 76 14.70 9.17 -2.00
CA VAL A 76 14.35 9.32 -0.59
C VAL A 76 15.13 8.29 0.24
N MET A 77 15.77 8.76 1.30
CA MET A 77 16.48 7.90 2.25
C MET A 77 15.63 7.74 3.51
N GLU A 78 15.25 6.50 3.82
CA GLU A 78 14.38 6.16 4.93
C GLU A 78 15.08 5.20 5.89
N VAL A 79 14.70 5.27 7.17
CA VAL A 79 15.12 4.30 8.18
C VAL A 79 14.16 3.12 8.13
N CYS A 80 14.71 1.93 7.91
CA CYS A 80 13.95 0.72 7.68
C CYS A 80 14.41 -0.42 8.59
N TYR A 81 13.51 -1.38 8.81
CA TYR A 81 13.78 -2.67 9.41
C TYR A 81 13.45 -3.78 8.41
N PHE A 82 14.08 -4.94 8.54
CA PHE A 82 13.57 -6.13 7.88
C PHE A 82 12.23 -6.51 8.53
N SER A 83 11.18 -6.59 7.73
CA SER A 83 9.84 -6.98 8.20
C SER A 83 9.69 -8.49 8.37
N GLN A 84 10.57 -9.27 7.73
CA GLN A 84 10.58 -10.73 7.78
C GLN A 84 12.00 -11.27 7.57
N ALA A 85 12.21 -12.52 7.99
CA ALA A 85 13.50 -13.17 7.79
C ALA A 85 13.79 -13.36 6.30
N ILE A 86 15.05 -13.13 5.90
CA ILE A 86 15.48 -13.36 4.52
C ILE A 86 15.56 -14.87 4.25
N ASN A 87 15.10 -15.27 3.06
CA ASN A 87 15.13 -16.67 2.61
C ASN A 87 15.76 -16.78 1.21
N PRO A 88 17.11 -16.72 1.10
CA PRO A 88 17.78 -16.73 -0.19
C PRO A 88 17.66 -18.09 -0.89
N ARG A 89 17.12 -18.10 -2.12
CA ARG A 89 17.07 -19.25 -3.01
C ARG A 89 18.36 -19.29 -3.85
N CYS A 90 19.17 -20.33 -3.65
CA CYS A 90 20.46 -20.47 -4.33
C CYS A 90 20.34 -21.35 -5.58
N LYS A 91 20.80 -20.86 -6.73
CA LYS A 91 21.06 -21.68 -7.91
C LYS A 91 22.47 -22.26 -7.80
N ARG A 92 22.60 -23.58 -7.91
CA ARG A 92 23.87 -24.30 -7.81
C ARG A 92 24.20 -25.01 -9.12
N GLU A 93 25.48 -25.06 -9.45
CA GLU A 93 26.03 -25.84 -10.56
C GLU A 93 27.27 -26.55 -10.02
N ASN A 94 27.35 -27.87 -10.21
CA ASN A 94 28.43 -28.71 -9.68
C ASN A 94 28.69 -28.52 -8.17
N GLY A 95 27.61 -28.32 -7.39
CA GLY A 95 27.68 -28.10 -5.92
C GLY A 95 28.01 -26.65 -5.50
N VAL A 96 28.49 -25.82 -6.41
CA VAL A 96 28.88 -24.42 -6.16
C VAL A 96 27.68 -23.49 -6.37
N ILE A 97 27.49 -22.53 -5.47
CA ILE A 97 26.46 -21.49 -5.63
C ILE A 97 26.86 -20.57 -6.78
N LYS A 98 26.06 -20.55 -7.85
CA LYS A 98 26.26 -19.70 -9.01
C LYS A 98 25.48 -18.40 -8.94
N ALA A 99 24.32 -18.39 -8.27
CA ALA A 99 23.54 -17.18 -8.08
C ALA A 99 22.57 -17.36 -6.91
N TYR A 100 22.04 -16.26 -6.39
CA TYR A 100 20.90 -16.29 -5.49
C TYR A 100 19.81 -15.32 -5.93
N SER A 101 18.59 -15.58 -5.45
CA SER A 101 17.45 -14.67 -5.48
C SER A 101 16.81 -14.67 -4.09
N CYS A 102 16.46 -13.50 -3.57
CA CYS A 102 15.86 -13.36 -2.25
C CYS A 102 14.78 -12.28 -2.29
N GLU A 103 13.59 -12.61 -1.81
CA GLU A 103 12.55 -11.63 -1.51
C GLU A 103 12.91 -10.90 -0.22
N VAL A 104 12.80 -9.57 -0.25
CA VAL A 104 13.12 -8.68 0.86
C VAL A 104 11.90 -7.80 1.09
N VAL A 105 11.45 -7.76 2.35
CA VAL A 105 10.37 -6.89 2.79
C VAL A 105 10.91 -5.97 3.87
N LEU A 106 10.82 -4.67 3.64
CA LEU A 106 11.31 -3.63 4.51
C LEU A 106 10.15 -2.82 5.08
N GLU A 107 10.13 -2.64 6.39
CA GLU A 107 9.19 -1.75 7.06
C GLU A 107 9.88 -0.42 7.36
N VAL A 108 9.24 0.69 6.98
CA VAL A 108 9.75 2.04 7.27
C VAL A 108 9.36 2.42 8.69
N ASP A 109 10.35 2.77 9.51
CA ASP A 109 10.17 3.19 10.91
C ASP A 109 9.34 4.48 10.99
N ARG A 110 9.80 5.50 10.26
CA ARG A 110 9.13 6.79 10.17
C ARG A 110 9.27 7.36 8.77
N GLN A 111 8.12 7.66 8.16
CA GLN A 111 8.10 8.44 6.92
C GLN A 111 8.61 9.85 7.20
N VAL A 112 9.61 10.30 6.43
CA VAL A 112 10.19 11.64 6.55
C VAL A 112 9.41 12.65 5.70
N THR A 113 8.72 12.16 4.66
CA THR A 113 7.97 13.00 3.71
C THR A 113 6.71 13.59 4.36
N SER A 114 6.61 14.92 4.34
CA SER A 114 5.39 15.64 4.68
C SER A 114 4.45 15.71 3.48
N TYR A 115 3.16 15.48 3.71
CA TYR A 115 2.11 15.60 2.70
C TYR A 115 1.21 16.80 3.01
N PRO A 116 0.63 17.46 2.00
CA PRO A 116 -0.29 18.57 2.22
C PRO A 116 -1.53 18.13 3.00
N THR A 117 -2.21 19.09 3.62
CA THR A 117 -3.53 18.87 4.22
C THR A 117 -4.53 18.51 3.12
N ALA A 118 -5.35 17.48 3.35
CA ALA A 118 -6.40 17.08 2.42
C ALA A 118 -7.43 18.19 2.22
N GLN A 119 -7.90 18.36 0.98
CA GLN A 119 -9.02 19.20 0.64
C GLN A 119 -10.10 18.36 -0.02
N GLU A 120 -11.37 18.55 0.32
CA GLU A 120 -12.46 17.80 -0.32
C GLU A 120 -12.59 18.08 -1.83
N THR A 121 -11.96 19.15 -2.32
CA THR A 121 -11.85 19.53 -3.73
C THR A 121 -10.70 18.83 -4.45
N ASP A 122 -9.84 18.10 -3.75
CA ASP A 122 -8.81 17.28 -4.38
C ASP A 122 -9.48 16.23 -5.28
N VAL A 123 -8.90 16.03 -6.46
CA VAL A 123 -9.48 15.18 -7.51
C VAL A 123 -8.62 13.93 -7.69
N LEU A 124 -9.26 12.76 -7.60
CA LEU A 124 -8.63 11.48 -7.92
C LEU A 124 -8.45 11.37 -9.44
N PRO A 125 -7.25 11.04 -9.94
CA PRO A 125 -7.06 10.73 -11.36
C PRO A 125 -7.96 9.59 -11.80
N ASN A 126 -8.33 9.57 -13.09
CA ASN A 126 -9.14 8.49 -13.63
C ASN A 126 -8.35 7.17 -13.66
N PRO A 127 -9.00 6.03 -13.37
CA PRO A 127 -8.40 4.72 -13.58
C PRO A 127 -8.12 4.48 -15.07
N HIS A 128 -7.16 3.60 -15.31
CA HIS A 128 -6.80 3.14 -16.64
C HIS A 128 -7.55 1.84 -16.98
N GLY A 129 -8.32 1.86 -18.07
CA GLY A 129 -9.07 0.70 -18.54
C GLY A 129 -10.45 0.58 -17.91
N GLU A 130 -10.93 -0.64 -17.78
CA GLU A 130 -12.26 -0.94 -17.26
C GLU A 130 -12.34 -0.73 -15.74
N THR A 131 -13.52 -0.31 -15.29
CA THR A 131 -13.87 -0.16 -13.87
C THR A 131 -15.14 -0.92 -13.59
N ASP A 132 -15.16 -1.65 -12.49
CA ASP A 132 -16.36 -2.29 -11.99
C ASP A 132 -17.02 -1.41 -10.95
N GLN A 133 -18.34 -1.36 -10.99
CA GLN A 133 -19.13 -0.70 -9.97
C GLN A 133 -20.06 -1.73 -9.33
N VAL A 134 -19.93 -1.90 -8.02
CA VAL A 134 -20.77 -2.83 -7.25
C VAL A 134 -21.67 -2.01 -6.31
N PHE A 135 -22.93 -2.40 -6.27
CA PHE A 135 -23.90 -1.89 -5.31
C PHE A 135 -24.26 -3.02 -4.35
N ASP A 136 -23.89 -2.89 -3.09
CA ASP A 136 -24.38 -3.80 -2.06
C ASP A 136 -25.71 -3.27 -1.51
N TRP A 137 -26.79 -3.92 -1.93
CA TRP A 137 -28.15 -3.62 -1.50
C TRP A 137 -28.56 -4.36 -0.23
N HIS A 138 -27.65 -5.01 0.53
CA HIS A 138 -27.92 -5.65 1.83
C HIS A 138 -28.39 -4.64 2.89
N THR A 139 -29.63 -4.20 2.72
CA THR A 139 -30.35 -3.22 3.53
C THR A 139 -31.46 -3.88 4.36
N GLN A 140 -31.69 -5.19 4.20
CA GLN A 140 -32.85 -5.89 4.78
C GLN A 140 -32.49 -6.97 5.81
N LEU A 141 -33.32 -7.02 6.86
CA LEU A 141 -33.35 -8.01 7.94
C LEU A 141 -33.64 -9.41 7.39
N VAL A 142 -32.81 -10.40 7.74
CA VAL A 142 -33.30 -11.77 7.88
C VAL A 142 -33.91 -11.88 9.27
N THR A 143 -35.23 -12.04 9.35
CA THR A 143 -36.02 -12.10 10.58
C THR A 143 -35.51 -13.18 11.55
N ALA A 144 -35.74 -12.99 12.86
CA ALA A 144 -35.25 -13.85 13.95
C ALA A 144 -35.65 -15.32 13.74
N GLY A 145 -34.66 -16.23 13.81
CA GLY A 145 -34.91 -17.68 13.75
C GLY A 145 -33.74 -18.54 13.26
N GLN A 146 -32.75 -17.97 12.57
CA GLN A 146 -31.56 -18.72 12.11
C GLN A 146 -30.25 -18.12 12.61
N ARG A 147 -29.40 -19.06 13.02
CA ARG A 147 -28.18 -19.04 13.85
C ARG A 147 -27.14 -17.97 13.51
N THR A 148 -26.66 -17.33 14.58
CA THR A 148 -25.29 -16.83 14.86
C THR A 148 -24.51 -16.16 13.72
N GLU A 149 -24.26 -14.86 13.91
CA GLU A 149 -23.51 -13.91 13.05
C GLU A 149 -24.34 -13.19 11.98
N ARG A 150 -25.24 -12.32 12.45
CA ARG A 150 -26.02 -11.40 11.63
C ARG A 150 -25.27 -10.07 11.54
N MET A 151 -24.84 -9.70 10.33
CA MET A 151 -24.13 -8.44 10.05
C MET A 151 -24.96 -7.20 10.40
N ALA A 152 -24.28 -6.10 10.75
CA ALA A 152 -24.90 -4.85 11.17
C ALA A 152 -25.74 -4.21 10.04
N ARG A 153 -26.90 -3.63 10.42
CA ARG A 153 -27.82 -2.90 9.54
C ARG A 153 -27.10 -1.76 8.80
N GLN A 154 -27.26 -1.68 7.47
CA GLN A 154 -26.85 -0.53 6.66
C GLN A 154 -28.08 0.35 6.33
N THR A 155 -27.95 1.68 6.49
CA THR A 155 -29.01 2.67 6.23
C THR A 155 -29.13 3.09 4.77
N LYS A 156 -28.05 2.91 3.99
CA LYS A 156 -27.97 3.14 2.55
C LYS A 156 -27.18 1.98 1.92
N PRO A 157 -27.43 1.63 0.65
CA PRO A 157 -26.59 0.67 -0.06
C PRO A 157 -25.15 1.17 -0.10
N THR A 158 -24.19 0.26 0.09
CA THR A 158 -22.78 0.62 -0.05
C THR A 158 -22.43 0.53 -1.54
N ARG A 159 -21.92 1.63 -2.12
CA ARG A 159 -21.46 1.68 -3.51
C ARG A 159 -19.94 1.64 -3.53
N THR A 160 -19.38 0.65 -4.20
CA THR A 160 -17.93 0.52 -4.39
C THR A 160 -17.55 0.60 -5.86
N ILE A 161 -16.43 1.26 -6.14
CA ILE A 161 -15.85 1.34 -7.49
C ILE A 161 -14.47 0.70 -7.44
N THR A 162 -14.28 -0.36 -8.21
CA THR A 162 -13.00 -1.06 -8.33
C THR A 162 -12.36 -0.72 -9.66
N GLY A 163 -11.08 -0.40 -9.65
CA GLY A 163 -10.35 -0.05 -10.86
C GLY A 163 -8.85 -0.28 -10.74
N LYS A 164 -8.17 -0.16 -11.88
CA LYS A 164 -6.72 -0.17 -11.98
C LYS A 164 -6.24 1.23 -12.33
N TRP A 165 -5.31 1.77 -11.55
CA TRP A 165 -4.59 2.99 -11.83
C TRP A 165 -3.19 2.62 -12.28
N SER A 166 -2.77 3.15 -13.42
CA SER A 166 -1.44 2.93 -13.95
C SER A 166 -1.03 4.11 -14.80
N GLY A 167 0.27 4.34 -14.92
CA GLY A 167 0.78 5.47 -15.66
C GLY A 167 2.24 5.77 -15.33
N LEU A 168 2.63 7.03 -15.45
CA LEU A 168 3.99 7.50 -15.25
C LEU A 168 4.28 7.84 -13.77
N LYS A 169 5.55 8.08 -13.46
CA LYS A 169 6.00 8.43 -12.10
C LYS A 169 5.27 9.65 -11.51
N SER A 170 5.00 10.69 -12.30
CA SER A 170 4.30 11.90 -11.81
C SER A 170 2.87 11.61 -11.34
N GLU A 171 2.19 10.68 -12.01
CA GLU A 171 0.84 10.24 -11.64
C GLU A 171 0.88 9.33 -10.41
N ARG A 172 1.90 8.46 -10.32
CA ARG A 172 2.21 7.67 -9.11
C ARG A 172 2.41 8.56 -7.89
N ASP A 173 3.22 9.60 -8.03
CA ASP A 173 3.52 10.55 -6.94
C ASP A 173 2.27 11.32 -6.51
N THR A 174 1.40 11.65 -7.47
CA THR A 174 0.09 12.25 -7.21
C THR A 174 -0.81 11.30 -6.40
N LEU A 175 -0.87 10.03 -6.78
CA LEU A 175 -1.66 9.02 -6.06
C LEU A 175 -1.14 8.81 -4.62
N ILE A 176 0.18 8.70 -4.44
CA ILE A 176 0.80 8.59 -3.11
C ILE A 176 0.47 9.80 -2.25
N ARG A 177 0.57 11.01 -2.83
CA ARG A 177 0.23 12.25 -2.15
C ARG A 177 -1.21 12.24 -1.69
N LEU A 178 -2.14 11.93 -2.59
CA LEU A 178 -3.57 11.88 -2.29
C LEU A 178 -3.87 10.86 -1.18
N PHE A 179 -3.32 9.64 -1.28
CA PHE A 179 -3.54 8.61 -0.26
C PHE A 179 -2.99 9.02 1.11
N ASN A 180 -1.80 9.62 1.15
CA ASN A 180 -1.18 10.01 2.42
C ASN A 180 -1.81 11.28 3.04
N SER A 181 -2.46 12.14 2.24
CA SER A 181 -3.24 13.27 2.76
C SER A 181 -4.67 12.87 3.15
N HIS A 182 -5.34 11.99 2.40
CA HIS A 182 -6.74 11.61 2.56
C HIS A 182 -6.94 10.31 3.35
N CYS A 183 -6.61 10.33 4.64
CA CYS A 183 -6.97 9.24 5.55
C CYS A 183 -8.48 9.29 5.85
N ARG A 184 -9.31 8.59 5.06
CA ARG A 184 -10.79 8.58 5.18
C ARG A 184 -11.47 9.94 4.99
N VAL A 185 -10.74 10.95 4.51
CA VAL A 185 -11.31 12.21 4.05
C VAL A 185 -11.81 12.01 2.62
N PRO A 186 -13.07 12.35 2.31
CA PRO A 186 -13.59 12.20 0.95
C PRO A 186 -12.83 13.10 -0.03
N LEU A 187 -12.58 12.58 -1.23
CA LEU A 187 -12.08 13.35 -2.36
C LEU A 187 -13.02 13.21 -3.55
N THR A 188 -12.85 14.10 -4.53
CA THR A 188 -13.71 14.13 -5.71
C THR A 188 -13.21 13.13 -6.75
N PHE A 189 -14.10 12.31 -7.29
CA PHE A 189 -13.81 11.36 -8.35
C PHE A 189 -14.84 11.52 -9.48
N ARG A 190 -14.36 11.86 -10.67
CA ARG A 190 -15.22 12.08 -11.82
C ARG A 190 -15.50 10.74 -12.50
N TYR A 191 -16.73 10.26 -12.37
CA TYR A 191 -17.16 8.97 -12.88
C TYR A 191 -18.43 9.10 -13.71
N ASN A 192 -18.41 8.59 -14.94
CA ASN A 192 -19.55 8.65 -15.87
C ASN A 192 -20.13 10.07 -16.05
N GLY A 193 -19.28 11.10 -16.08
CA GLY A 193 -19.71 12.49 -16.21
C GLY A 193 -20.23 13.15 -14.93
N GLU A 194 -20.33 12.41 -13.82
CA GLU A 194 -20.73 12.88 -12.50
C GLU A 194 -19.52 13.04 -11.57
N ASP A 195 -19.59 13.99 -10.65
CA ASP A 195 -18.59 14.15 -9.59
C ASP A 195 -19.07 13.40 -8.34
N LEU A 196 -18.42 12.28 -8.04
CA LEU A 196 -18.68 11.47 -6.86
C LEU A 196 -17.72 11.85 -5.73
N LYS A 197 -18.18 11.74 -4.49
CA LYS A 197 -17.28 11.74 -3.33
C LYS A 197 -16.86 10.31 -3.03
N VAL A 198 -15.56 10.07 -2.97
CA VAL A 198 -15.00 8.75 -2.70
C VAL A 198 -14.00 8.79 -1.56
N VAL A 199 -13.86 7.66 -0.89
CA VAL A 199 -12.84 7.44 0.14
C VAL A 199 -11.92 6.30 -0.29
N PHE A 200 -10.61 6.54 -0.12
CA PHE A 200 -9.60 5.52 -0.31
C PHE A 200 -9.80 4.33 0.65
N PRO A 201 -9.39 3.12 0.24
CA PRO A 201 -9.31 1.99 1.15
C PRO A 201 -8.29 2.28 2.27
N ASP A 202 -8.33 1.52 3.36
CA ASP A 202 -7.32 1.70 4.44
C ASP A 202 -5.91 1.27 4.00
N LYS A 203 -5.79 0.50 2.93
CA LYS A 203 -4.54 -0.01 2.38
C LYS A 203 -4.51 0.12 0.88
N ILE A 204 -3.40 0.62 0.34
CA ILE A 204 -3.07 0.54 -1.09
C ILE A 204 -1.72 -0.15 -1.29
N GLU A 205 -1.59 -0.84 -2.42
CA GLU A 205 -0.32 -1.38 -2.90
C GLU A 205 -0.02 -0.80 -4.29
N ILE A 206 1.10 -0.10 -4.38
CA ILE A 206 1.62 0.48 -5.62
C ILE A 206 2.79 -0.36 -6.08
N LYS A 207 2.72 -0.90 -7.29
CA LYS A 207 3.80 -1.64 -7.95
C LYS A 207 4.54 -0.72 -8.89
N ASP A 208 5.73 -0.27 -8.50
CA ASP A 208 6.61 0.51 -9.36
C ASP A 208 7.21 -0.42 -10.42
N LYS A 209 6.94 -0.12 -11.70
CA LYS A 209 7.55 -0.78 -12.86
C LYS A 209 8.89 -0.13 -13.13
N ARG A 210 9.93 -0.95 -13.29
CA ARG A 210 11.31 -0.47 -13.30
C ARG A 210 12.11 -0.98 -14.49
N GLU A 211 12.91 -0.08 -15.04
CA GLU A 211 14.04 -0.42 -15.90
C GLU A 211 15.31 -0.05 -15.15
N LEU A 212 16.05 -1.07 -14.70
CA LEU A 212 17.23 -0.93 -13.85
C LEU A 212 16.91 -0.13 -12.57
N ARG A 213 17.42 1.11 -12.46
CA ARG A 213 17.22 1.99 -11.31
C ARG A 213 16.04 2.96 -11.50
N ASN A 214 15.56 3.13 -12.72
CA ASN A 214 14.55 4.13 -13.04
C ASN A 214 13.14 3.53 -12.93
N ILE A 215 12.24 4.31 -12.32
CA ILE A 215 10.81 4.00 -12.31
C ILE A 215 10.23 4.50 -13.64
N ILE A 216 9.80 3.57 -14.49
CA ILE A 216 9.22 3.88 -15.80
C ILE A 216 7.70 4.02 -15.75
N GLY A 217 7.07 3.47 -14.71
CA GLY A 217 5.65 3.61 -14.48
C GLY A 217 5.22 2.92 -13.19
N TYR A 218 3.91 2.83 -12.98
CA TYR A 218 3.34 2.18 -11.82
C TYR A 218 2.03 1.47 -12.17
N GLU A 219 1.63 0.55 -11.30
CA GLU A 219 0.30 -0.05 -11.27
C GLU A 219 -0.22 -0.11 -9.84
N CYS A 220 -1.49 0.23 -9.64
CA CYS A 220 -2.18 0.16 -8.36
C CYS A 220 -3.61 -0.28 -8.62
N GLN A 221 -4.08 -1.33 -7.95
CA GLN A 221 -5.49 -1.70 -7.97
C GLN A 221 -6.11 -1.30 -6.65
N MET A 222 -7.26 -0.63 -6.69
CA MET A 222 -7.96 -0.22 -5.47
C MET A 222 -9.47 -0.30 -5.65
N GLU A 223 -10.13 -0.45 -4.51
CA GLU A 223 -11.57 -0.40 -4.35
C GLU A 223 -11.89 0.87 -3.55
N LEU A 224 -12.70 1.74 -4.13
CA LEU A 224 -13.11 3.02 -3.58
C LEU A 224 -14.52 2.92 -3.02
N GLU A 225 -14.73 3.45 -1.83
CA GLU A 225 -16.06 3.58 -1.22
C GLU A 225 -16.67 4.92 -1.65
N VAL A 226 -17.85 4.90 -2.28
CA VAL A 226 -18.59 6.13 -2.62
C VAL A 226 -19.41 6.58 -1.42
N ILE A 227 -19.40 7.89 -1.14
CA ILE A 227 -20.10 8.50 -0.02
C ILE A 227 -21.21 9.41 -0.56
N ASP A 228 -22.45 9.13 -0.14
CA ASP A 228 -23.69 9.86 -0.47
C ASP A 228 -24.18 10.76 0.66
#